data_AF-A0A745UTW2-F1
#
_entry.id   AF-A0A745UTW2-F1
#
_cell.length_a   1.000
_cell.length_b   1.000
_cell.length_c   1.000
_cell.angle_alpha   90.00
_cell.angle_beta   90.00
_cell.angle_gamma   90.00
#
_symmetry.space_group_name_H-M   'P 1'
#
loop_
_entity.id
_entity.type
_entity.pdbx_description
1 polymer ?
#
loop_
_entity_poly.entity_id
_entity_poly.type
_entity_poly.pdbx_seq_one_letter_code
_entity_poly.pdbx_strand_id
1 'polypeptide(L)'
;MNRRRFIKGSMAMAAVCGSSGIASLFSQAAFAAESDIADGKIVRFDFAGLQSMAQALAKKPWGGAPGPLPDTLANLTPQAYNSIQYDAAHSLWNGVANRQLDIQFFHVGMGFRRRVRMFSVDTTTHLAREIHFRPELFKYNDAGVDTTQLEGQSDLGFAGFRVFKAPELARRDVVSFLGASYFRAVDDTYQYGLSARGLAIDTYTDGQEEFPDFTAFWFDTAKPGDTTFTVYALLDSASVTGAYKFVIHCEKS
;
A
#
# COMPACT_ATOMS: atom_id res chain seq x y z
N MET A 1 -39.49 -1.50 -30.67
CA MET A 1 -39.68 -2.90 -31.12
C MET A 1 -38.32 -3.44 -31.56
N ASN A 2 -37.74 -4.55 -31.12
CA ASN A 2 -37.91 -5.42 -29.94
C ASN A 2 -36.64 -6.30 -29.86
N ARG A 3 -35.98 -6.35 -28.68
CA ARG A 3 -34.68 -6.98 -28.37
C ARG A 3 -34.69 -8.53 -28.28
N ARG A 4 -35.35 -9.29 -29.16
CA ARG A 4 -35.60 -10.73 -28.89
C ARG A 4 -35.36 -11.76 -30.00
N ARG A 5 -34.70 -11.44 -31.12
CA ARG A 5 -34.63 -12.42 -32.24
C ARG A 5 -33.31 -12.63 -32.97
N PHE A 6 -32.16 -12.23 -32.44
CA PHE A 6 -30.88 -12.63 -33.04
C PHE A 6 -29.90 -13.30 -32.06
N ILE A 7 -30.46 -13.99 -31.06
CA ILE A 7 -29.84 -15.16 -30.44
C ILE A 7 -30.61 -16.35 -31.00
N LYS A 8 -30.21 -16.85 -32.16
CA LYS A 8 -30.57 -18.17 -32.72
C LYS A 8 -29.83 -18.34 -34.06
N GLY A 9 -28.79 -19.15 -34.05
CA GLY A 9 -28.19 -19.68 -35.28
C GLY A 9 -26.71 -19.39 -35.43
N SER A 10 -25.87 -20.07 -34.65
CA SER A 10 -24.52 -20.52 -35.05
C SER A 10 -23.99 -21.53 -34.03
N MET A 11 -24.75 -22.61 -33.79
CA MET A 11 -24.20 -23.89 -33.35
C MET A 11 -24.23 -24.78 -34.59
N ALA A 12 -23.09 -24.89 -35.28
CA ALA A 12 -22.88 -25.86 -36.33
C ALA A 12 -21.48 -26.46 -36.15
N MET A 13 -21.46 -27.60 -35.47
CA MET A 13 -20.65 -28.79 -35.70
C MET A 13 -19.20 -28.61 -36.20
N ALA A 14 -18.25 -28.90 -35.30
CA ALA A 14 -17.02 -29.59 -35.65
C ALA A 14 -16.74 -30.65 -34.57
N ALA A 15 -17.48 -31.75 -34.67
CA ALA A 15 -17.08 -33.02 -34.07
C ALA A 15 -16.27 -33.79 -35.12
N VAL A 16 -15.35 -34.63 -34.63
CA VAL A 16 -14.44 -35.55 -35.37
C VAL A 16 -13.05 -34.97 -35.62
N CYS A 17 -12.23 -34.93 -34.57
CA CYS A 17 -10.97 -35.66 -34.49
C CYS A 17 -10.63 -35.85 -33.00
N GLY A 18 -10.41 -37.09 -32.58
CA GLY A 18 -10.15 -37.44 -31.19
C GLY A 18 -8.81 -36.92 -30.70
N SER A 19 -8.85 -36.04 -29.70
CA SER A 19 -7.78 -35.88 -28.73
C SER A 19 -8.41 -35.56 -27.38
N SER A 20 -8.38 -36.53 -26.49
CA SER A 20 -8.76 -36.43 -25.08
C SER A 20 -7.80 -35.45 -24.41
N GLY A 21 -8.21 -34.20 -24.23
CA GLY A 21 -7.34 -33.16 -23.70
C GLY A 21 -8.09 -31.86 -23.45
N ILE A 22 -9.13 -31.96 -22.61
CA ILE A 22 -9.61 -30.96 -21.65
C ILE A 22 -9.55 -29.50 -22.13
N ALA A 23 -10.76 -28.98 -22.36
CA ALA A 23 -11.13 -27.58 -22.42
C ALA A 23 -10.40 -26.70 -21.38
N SER A 24 -9.23 -26.22 -21.73
CA SER A 24 -8.60 -25.04 -21.17
C SER A 24 -8.55 -24.02 -22.30
N LEU A 25 -9.07 -22.82 -22.08
CA LEU A 25 -8.90 -21.57 -22.83
C LEU A 25 -10.20 -20.74 -22.93
N PHE A 26 -11.15 -20.87 -22.00
CA PHE A 26 -12.10 -19.79 -21.71
C PHE A 26 -12.42 -19.71 -20.21
N SER A 27 -11.40 -19.77 -19.37
CA SER A 27 -11.49 -19.06 -18.08
C SER A 27 -11.01 -17.64 -18.35
N GLN A 28 -11.95 -16.73 -18.63
CA GLN A 28 -11.77 -15.37 -18.12
C GLN A 28 -11.73 -15.53 -16.60
N ALA A 29 -10.53 -15.78 -16.07
CA ALA A 29 -10.27 -15.50 -14.68
C ALA A 29 -10.62 -14.03 -14.52
N ALA A 30 -11.65 -13.76 -13.73
CA ALA A 30 -11.88 -12.44 -13.20
C ALA A 30 -10.56 -12.04 -12.53
N PHE A 31 -9.79 -11.16 -13.18
CA PHE A 31 -8.74 -10.43 -12.51
C PHE A 31 -9.46 -9.64 -11.42
N ALA A 32 -9.40 -10.17 -10.21
CA ALA A 32 -9.93 -9.51 -9.03
C ALA A 32 -9.14 -8.22 -8.87
N ALA A 33 -9.74 -7.10 -9.31
CA ALA A 33 -9.35 -5.71 -9.07
C ALA A 33 -7.86 -5.54 -8.72
N GLU A 34 -6.96 -5.88 -9.65
CA GLU A 34 -5.56 -5.55 -9.47
C GLU A 34 -5.52 -4.01 -9.43
N SER A 35 -4.86 -3.45 -8.42
CA SER A 35 -4.71 -2.00 -8.39
C SER A 35 -3.86 -1.62 -9.60
N ASP A 36 -4.41 -0.79 -10.49
CA ASP A 36 -3.72 -0.35 -11.73
C ASP A 36 -2.36 0.30 -11.43
N ILE A 37 -2.13 0.68 -10.17
CA ILE A 37 -0.89 1.28 -9.69
C ILE A 37 0.21 0.27 -9.33
N ALA A 38 -0.13 -0.99 -9.05
CA ALA A 38 0.85 -2.03 -8.71
C ALA A 38 1.51 -2.53 -9.99
N ASP A 39 2.74 -2.10 -10.23
CA ASP A 39 3.46 -2.28 -11.49
C ASP A 39 4.68 -3.22 -11.35
N GLY A 40 5.08 -3.54 -10.12
CA GLY A 40 6.28 -4.31 -9.86
C GLY A 40 6.20 -5.80 -10.18
N LYS A 41 7.26 -6.53 -9.83
CA LYS A 41 7.33 -7.98 -10.04
C LYS A 41 6.38 -8.68 -9.09
N ILE A 42 5.71 -9.70 -9.62
CA ILE A 42 4.85 -10.58 -8.83
C ILE A 42 5.74 -11.52 -8.00
N VAL A 43 5.47 -11.59 -6.71
CA VAL A 43 6.14 -12.49 -5.76
C VAL A 43 5.09 -13.20 -4.92
N ARG A 44 5.35 -14.44 -4.49
CA ARG A 44 4.46 -15.07 -3.50
C ARG A 44 4.60 -14.38 -2.15
N PHE A 45 3.49 -14.27 -1.43
CA PHE A 45 3.47 -13.67 -0.11
C PHE A 45 2.59 -14.47 0.86
N ASP A 46 3.14 -14.73 2.04
CA ASP A 46 2.40 -15.14 3.22
C ASP A 46 3.12 -14.60 4.47
N PHE A 47 2.44 -14.65 5.63
CA PHE A 47 2.99 -14.10 6.87
C PHE A 47 4.24 -14.86 7.36
N ALA A 48 4.32 -16.17 7.12
CA ALA A 48 5.49 -16.96 7.49
C ALA A 48 6.74 -16.57 6.69
N GLY A 49 6.55 -16.23 5.41
CA GLY A 49 7.56 -15.64 4.54
C GLY A 49 8.04 -14.31 5.07
N LEU A 50 7.13 -13.44 5.52
CA LEU A 50 7.49 -12.16 6.15
C LEU A 50 8.28 -12.34 7.45
N GLN A 51 7.88 -13.29 8.30
CA GLN A 51 8.65 -13.64 9.50
C GLN A 51 10.05 -14.15 9.16
N SER A 52 10.17 -14.95 8.10
CA SER A 52 11.46 -15.44 7.58
C SER A 52 12.32 -14.30 7.04
N MET A 53 11.72 -13.30 6.38
CA MET A 53 12.41 -12.08 5.94
C MET A 53 12.98 -11.30 7.13
N ALA A 54 12.18 -11.08 8.18
CA ALA A 54 12.64 -10.41 9.40
C ALA A 54 13.80 -11.18 10.05
N GLN A 55 13.66 -12.50 10.23
CA GLN A 55 14.74 -13.35 10.77
C GLN A 55 16.02 -13.30 9.94
N ALA A 56 15.91 -13.19 8.60
CA ALA A 56 17.07 -13.06 7.73
C ALA A 56 17.74 -11.68 7.86
N LEU A 57 16.96 -10.61 8.08
CA LEU A 57 17.49 -9.27 8.34
C LEU A 57 18.20 -9.19 9.69
N ALA A 58 17.67 -9.82 10.74
CA ALA A 58 18.31 -9.88 12.06
C ALA A 58 19.73 -10.49 12.06
N LYS A 59 20.09 -11.24 10.99
CA LYS A 59 21.41 -11.86 10.82
C LYS A 59 22.38 -11.00 10.01
N LYS A 60 21.98 -9.79 9.61
CA LYS A 60 22.78 -8.85 8.84
C LYS A 60 23.01 -7.58 9.65
N PRO A 61 24.12 -6.86 9.42
CA PRO A 61 24.26 -5.50 9.95
C PRO A 61 23.10 -4.63 9.49
N TRP A 62 22.59 -3.79 10.39
CA TRP A 62 21.54 -2.82 10.07
C TRP A 62 21.97 -1.92 8.92
N GLY A 63 21.06 -1.69 7.96
CA GLY A 63 21.33 -0.92 6.74
C GLY A 63 21.54 0.59 6.95
N GLY A 64 21.36 1.08 8.18
CA GLY A 64 21.59 2.47 8.55
C GLY A 64 20.36 3.36 8.46
N ALA A 65 20.58 4.63 8.82
CA ALA A 65 19.60 5.68 8.71
C ALA A 65 19.18 5.89 7.23
N PRO A 66 17.98 6.45 6.97
CA PRO A 66 17.57 6.75 5.60
C PRO A 66 18.59 7.65 4.89
N GLY A 67 18.90 7.33 3.64
CA GLY A 67 19.74 8.17 2.80
C GLY A 67 19.11 9.53 2.50
N PRO A 68 19.87 10.48 1.92
CA PRO A 68 19.35 11.78 1.55
C PRO A 68 18.23 11.67 0.49
N LEU A 69 17.34 12.68 0.51
CA LEU A 69 16.35 12.90 -0.54
C LEU A 69 16.89 13.95 -1.53
N PRO A 70 16.38 13.99 -2.77
CA PRO A 70 16.60 15.12 -3.67
C PRO A 70 16.27 16.46 -3.00
N ASP A 71 17.03 17.51 -3.29
CA ASP A 71 16.91 18.80 -2.61
C ASP A 71 15.51 19.41 -2.70
N THR A 72 14.81 19.19 -3.83
CA THR A 72 13.43 19.63 -4.01
C THR A 72 12.45 19.03 -3.00
N LEU A 73 12.76 17.86 -2.43
CA LEU A 73 11.96 17.21 -1.38
C LEU A 73 12.52 17.45 0.02
N ALA A 74 13.85 17.46 0.16
CA ALA A 74 14.52 17.61 1.45
C ALA A 74 14.26 18.98 2.09
N ASN A 75 14.11 20.02 1.28
CA ASN A 75 13.96 21.41 1.72
C ASN A 75 12.50 21.91 1.73
N LEU A 76 11.52 21.01 1.57
CA LEU A 76 10.11 21.37 1.64
C LEU A 76 9.78 21.99 3.00
N THR A 77 9.07 23.12 2.97
CA THR A 77 8.46 23.69 4.18
C THR A 77 7.27 22.81 4.61
N PRO A 78 6.85 22.86 5.89
CA PRO A 78 5.65 22.12 6.32
C PRO A 78 4.40 22.46 5.50
N GLN A 79 4.24 23.73 5.09
CA GLN A 79 3.13 24.16 4.24
C GLN A 79 3.20 23.52 2.84
N ALA A 80 4.38 23.53 2.22
CA ALA A 80 4.58 22.93 0.91
C ALA A 80 4.41 21.40 0.95
N TYR A 81 4.93 20.74 1.98
CA TYR A 81 4.73 19.31 2.16
C TYR A 81 3.24 18.96 2.30
N ASN A 82 2.49 19.75 3.09
CA ASN A 82 1.05 19.55 3.27
C ASN A 82 0.21 19.89 2.03
N SER A 83 0.72 20.69 1.09
CA SER A 83 0.01 20.96 -0.17
C SER A 83 0.11 19.79 -1.15
N ILE A 84 1.13 18.92 -1.02
CA ILE A 84 1.23 17.68 -1.80
C ILE A 84 0.11 16.73 -1.40
N GLN A 85 -0.72 16.34 -2.38
CA GLN A 85 -1.85 15.44 -2.17
C GLN A 85 -1.71 14.22 -3.06
N TYR A 86 -2.02 13.03 -2.52
CA TYR A 86 -2.14 11.84 -3.34
C TYR A 86 -3.36 11.97 -4.27
N ASP A 87 -3.22 11.57 -5.53
CA ASP A 87 -4.35 11.59 -6.47
C ASP A 87 -5.31 10.43 -6.18
N ALA A 88 -6.51 10.74 -5.72
CA ALA A 88 -7.53 9.75 -5.37
C ALA A 88 -7.95 8.85 -6.54
N ALA A 89 -7.71 9.25 -7.80
CA ALA A 89 -7.92 8.38 -8.96
C ALA A 89 -6.92 7.20 -9.00
N HIS A 90 -5.77 7.35 -8.34
CA HIS A 90 -4.72 6.35 -8.23
C HIS A 90 -4.70 5.67 -6.86
N SER A 91 -5.74 5.80 -6.03
CA SER A 91 -5.76 5.17 -4.71
C SER A 91 -5.78 3.64 -4.83
N LEU A 92 -5.24 2.96 -3.82
CA LEU A 92 -4.93 1.53 -3.88
C LEU A 92 -6.14 0.68 -4.29
N TRP A 93 -7.33 1.00 -3.78
CA TRP A 93 -8.54 0.23 -4.05
C TRP A 93 -9.52 0.99 -4.93
N ASN A 94 -9.06 1.99 -5.71
CA ASN A 94 -9.94 2.76 -6.56
C ASN A 94 -10.77 1.89 -7.53
N GLY A 95 -10.17 0.82 -8.05
CA GLY A 95 -10.81 -0.12 -8.97
C GLY A 95 -11.80 -1.11 -8.32
N VAL A 96 -11.89 -1.15 -6.98
CA VAL A 96 -12.81 -2.08 -6.29
C VAL A 96 -14.24 -1.54 -6.35
N ALA A 97 -15.14 -2.31 -6.98
CA ALA A 97 -16.55 -1.95 -7.07
C ALA A 97 -17.19 -1.85 -5.67
N ASN A 98 -18.02 -0.84 -5.44
CA ASN A 98 -18.70 -0.60 -4.15
C ASN A 98 -17.77 -0.61 -2.93
N ARG A 99 -16.50 -0.19 -3.10
CA ARG A 99 -15.53 -0.15 -2.01
C ARG A 99 -16.03 0.68 -0.83
N GLN A 100 -15.82 0.17 0.37
CA GLN A 100 -16.06 0.91 1.61
C GLN A 100 -14.78 1.45 2.22
N LEU A 101 -13.62 0.94 1.76
CA LEU A 101 -12.30 1.36 2.21
C LEU A 101 -11.46 1.80 1.01
N ASP A 102 -10.50 2.66 1.28
CA ASP A 102 -9.49 3.06 0.30
C ASP A 102 -8.19 3.47 0.99
N ILE A 103 -7.07 3.38 0.27
CA ILE A 103 -5.74 3.72 0.81
C ILE A 103 -5.04 4.70 -0.13
N GLN A 104 -4.43 5.71 0.48
CA GLN A 104 -3.52 6.63 -0.19
C GLN A 104 -2.16 6.62 0.50
N PHE A 105 -1.11 6.96 -0.24
CA PHE A 105 0.25 6.96 0.27
C PHE A 105 0.74 8.38 0.57
N PHE A 106 1.59 8.52 1.58
CA PHE A 106 2.29 9.76 1.88
C PHE A 106 3.53 9.89 1.00
N HIS A 107 3.80 11.10 0.53
CA HIS A 107 5.01 11.43 -0.22
C HIS A 107 6.22 11.48 0.73
N VAL A 108 7.41 11.07 0.30
CA VAL A 108 8.65 11.35 1.05
C VAL A 108 9.04 12.83 0.95
N GLY A 109 9.59 13.43 2.00
CA GLY A 109 9.93 14.85 1.97
C GLY A 109 9.98 15.48 3.34
N MET A 110 10.55 16.69 3.41
CA MET A 110 10.82 17.39 4.66
C MET A 110 11.63 16.49 5.63
N GLY A 111 11.01 15.97 6.69
CA GLY A 111 11.63 15.04 7.65
C GLY A 111 11.38 13.56 7.35
N PHE A 112 10.43 13.22 6.47
CA PHE A 112 10.06 11.85 6.15
C PHE A 112 10.96 11.27 5.06
N ARG A 113 12.13 10.81 5.47
CA ARG A 113 13.19 10.31 4.55
C ARG A 113 13.15 8.81 4.32
N ARG A 114 12.51 8.04 5.21
CA ARG A 114 12.44 6.59 5.08
C ARG A 114 11.56 6.24 3.87
N ARG A 115 12.14 5.48 2.94
CA ARG A 115 11.54 5.03 1.68
C ARG A 115 10.84 3.69 1.95
N VAL A 116 9.56 3.76 2.30
CA VAL A 116 8.73 2.60 2.65
C VAL A 116 8.17 1.97 1.38
N ARG A 117 8.35 0.66 1.25
CA ARG A 117 7.86 -0.12 0.10
C ARG A 117 6.42 -0.56 0.32
N MET A 118 5.60 -0.51 -0.72
CA MET A 118 4.17 -0.83 -0.65
C MET A 118 3.85 -1.98 -1.61
N PHE A 119 3.08 -2.96 -1.16
CA PHE A 119 2.72 -4.12 -1.98
C PHE A 119 1.22 -4.37 -1.89
N SER A 120 0.56 -4.52 -3.04
CA SER A 120 -0.79 -5.08 -3.08
C SER A 120 -0.72 -6.61 -3.04
N VAL A 121 -1.60 -7.27 -2.29
CA VAL A 121 -1.69 -8.73 -2.19
C VAL A 121 -3.07 -9.19 -2.68
N ASP A 122 -3.07 -10.11 -3.64
CA ASP A 122 -4.27 -10.87 -4.00
C ASP A 122 -4.48 -11.98 -2.96
N THR A 123 -5.59 -11.90 -2.24
CA THR A 123 -5.94 -12.83 -1.15
C THR A 123 -6.36 -14.23 -1.62
N THR A 124 -6.63 -14.40 -2.92
CA THR A 124 -6.99 -15.68 -3.53
C THR A 124 -5.75 -16.41 -4.04
N THR A 125 -4.84 -15.69 -4.69
CA THR A 125 -3.63 -16.29 -5.29
C THR A 125 -2.42 -16.23 -4.37
N HIS A 126 -2.47 -15.44 -3.29
CA HIS A 126 -1.34 -15.15 -2.39
C HIS A 126 -0.13 -14.56 -3.12
N LEU A 127 -0.41 -13.79 -4.16
CA LEU A 127 0.58 -13.08 -4.95
C LEU A 127 0.60 -11.61 -4.54
N ALA A 128 1.78 -11.12 -4.20
CA ALA A 128 2.05 -9.72 -3.93
C ALA A 128 2.71 -9.05 -5.14
N ARG A 129 2.36 -7.80 -5.37
CA ARG A 129 2.96 -6.95 -6.39
C ARG A 129 3.33 -5.59 -5.81
N GLU A 130 4.58 -5.18 -6.03
CA GLU A 130 5.07 -3.89 -5.55
C GLU A 130 4.39 -2.74 -6.28
N ILE A 131 4.16 -1.66 -5.55
CA ILE A 131 3.71 -0.38 -6.06
C ILE A 131 4.92 0.53 -6.02
N HIS A 132 5.46 0.89 -7.18
CA HIS A 132 6.56 1.85 -7.24
C HIS A 132 6.06 3.28 -7.08
N PHE A 133 6.93 4.11 -6.53
CA PHE A 133 6.74 5.55 -6.57
C PHE A 133 6.75 6.04 -8.01
N ARG A 134 5.78 6.87 -8.36
CA ARG A 134 5.77 7.64 -9.60
C ARG A 134 5.21 9.04 -9.31
N PRO A 135 5.81 10.13 -9.83
CA PRO A 135 5.36 11.50 -9.54
C PRO A 135 3.88 11.74 -9.84
N GLU A 136 3.33 11.10 -10.87
CA GLU A 136 1.93 11.22 -11.30
C GLU A 136 0.91 10.64 -10.30
N LEU A 137 1.36 9.89 -9.29
CA LEU A 137 0.50 9.46 -8.18
C LEU A 137 0.11 10.64 -7.27
N PHE A 138 0.75 11.81 -7.43
CA PHE A 138 0.58 12.97 -6.58
C PHE A 138 0.23 14.24 -7.37
N LYS A 139 -0.55 15.09 -6.72
CA LYS A 139 -0.81 16.48 -7.09
C LYS A 139 0.05 17.37 -6.19
N TYR A 140 1.00 18.07 -6.79
CA TYR A 140 1.97 18.88 -6.05
C TYR A 140 1.46 20.26 -5.64
N ASN A 141 0.36 20.76 -6.22
CA ASN A 141 -0.35 21.98 -5.78
C ASN A 141 0.57 23.14 -5.37
N ASP A 142 1.45 23.55 -6.29
CA ASP A 142 2.43 24.64 -6.09
C ASP A 142 3.37 24.48 -4.89
N ALA A 143 3.63 23.23 -4.45
CA ALA A 143 4.60 22.91 -3.39
C ALA A 143 6.06 23.31 -3.73
N GLY A 144 6.33 23.83 -4.94
CA GLY A 144 7.68 24.12 -5.40
C GLY A 144 8.52 22.86 -5.66
N VAL A 145 7.87 21.72 -5.89
CA VAL A 145 8.55 20.47 -6.25
C VAL A 145 8.88 20.49 -7.74
N ASP A 146 10.17 20.39 -8.03
CA ASP A 146 10.68 20.15 -9.38
C ASP A 146 10.63 18.65 -9.66
N THR A 147 9.55 18.20 -10.31
CA THR A 147 9.32 16.78 -10.59
C THR A 147 10.37 16.16 -11.52
N THR A 148 11.12 16.96 -12.28
CA THR A 148 12.19 16.46 -13.14
C THR A 148 13.34 15.85 -12.32
N GLN A 149 13.55 16.29 -11.08
CA GLN A 149 14.51 15.69 -10.15
C GLN A 149 14.05 14.33 -9.60
N LEU A 150 12.78 13.98 -9.82
CA LEU A 150 12.18 12.72 -9.38
C LEU A 150 12.11 11.69 -10.51
N GLU A 151 12.29 12.11 -11.77
CA GLU A 151 12.30 11.22 -12.92
C GLU A 151 13.45 10.21 -12.80
N GLY A 152 13.15 8.93 -13.04
CA GLY A 152 14.13 7.84 -12.95
C GLY A 152 14.53 7.41 -11.54
N GLN A 153 14.02 8.08 -10.49
CA GLN A 153 14.27 7.71 -9.09
C GLN A 153 13.37 6.54 -8.66
N SER A 154 13.70 5.32 -9.08
CA SER A 154 12.92 4.12 -8.79
C SER A 154 12.88 3.73 -7.31
N ASP A 155 13.72 4.32 -6.47
CA ASP A 155 13.89 3.97 -5.06
C ASP A 155 13.25 4.97 -4.08
N LEU A 156 12.51 6.00 -4.54
CA LEU A 156 11.88 7.01 -3.67
C LEU A 156 10.83 6.44 -2.72
N GLY A 157 10.14 5.38 -3.13
CA GLY A 157 9.10 4.74 -2.32
C GLY A 157 8.08 5.75 -1.78
N PHE A 158 7.51 5.44 -0.62
CA PHE A 158 6.52 6.28 0.06
C PHE A 158 6.95 6.54 1.51
N ALA A 159 6.40 7.59 2.14
CA ALA A 159 6.68 7.85 3.57
C ALA A 159 5.82 7.01 4.52
N GLY A 160 4.70 6.49 4.03
CA GLY A 160 3.68 5.82 4.82
C GLY A 160 2.36 5.76 4.06
N PHE A 161 1.27 5.45 4.76
CA PHE A 161 -0.06 5.38 4.16
C PHE A 161 -1.14 5.86 5.14
N ARG A 162 -2.29 6.20 4.56
CA ARG A 162 -3.51 6.55 5.29
C ARG A 162 -4.71 5.86 4.67
N VAL A 163 -5.66 5.50 5.53
CA VAL A 163 -6.85 4.73 5.21
C VAL A 163 -8.06 5.64 5.27
N PHE A 164 -8.96 5.51 4.30
CA PHE A 164 -10.23 6.20 4.28
C PHE A 164 -11.37 5.18 4.35
N LYS A 165 -12.51 5.63 4.86
CA LYS A 165 -13.73 4.85 4.91
C LYS A 165 -14.90 5.64 4.31
N ALA A 166 -15.75 4.96 3.56
CA ALA A 166 -17.01 5.54 3.08
C ALA A 166 -17.88 6.01 4.27
N PRO A 167 -18.57 7.16 4.14
CA PRO A 167 -18.72 7.98 2.93
C PRO A 167 -17.62 9.03 2.70
N GLU A 168 -16.60 9.15 3.56
CA GLU A 168 -15.57 10.21 3.52
C GLU A 168 -14.31 9.80 2.73
N LEU A 169 -14.46 8.97 1.68
CA LEU A 169 -13.34 8.54 0.85
C LEU A 169 -12.58 9.75 0.28
N ALA A 170 -11.25 9.72 0.40
CA ALA A 170 -10.33 10.79 0.02
C ALA A 170 -10.52 12.15 0.72
N ARG A 171 -11.44 12.27 1.69
CA ARG A 171 -11.69 13.51 2.44
C ARG A 171 -11.18 13.47 3.86
N ARG A 172 -11.53 12.44 4.62
CA ARG A 172 -11.13 12.27 6.03
C ARG A 172 -10.62 10.86 6.26
N ASP A 173 -9.35 10.74 6.55
CA ASP A 173 -8.71 9.47 6.89
C ASP A 173 -9.08 9.03 8.30
N VAL A 174 -9.13 7.71 8.48
CA VAL A 174 -9.51 7.05 9.73
C VAL A 174 -8.31 6.42 10.45
N VAL A 175 -7.25 6.09 9.71
CA VAL A 175 -6.02 5.51 10.20
C VAL A 175 -4.85 6.05 9.39
N SER A 176 -3.72 6.32 10.04
CA SER A 176 -2.48 6.75 9.39
C SER A 176 -1.27 6.07 10.00
N PHE A 177 -0.39 5.54 9.13
CA PHE A 177 0.93 5.01 9.46
C PHE A 177 1.96 5.93 8.81
N LEU A 178 2.73 6.65 9.63
CA LEU A 178 3.67 7.64 9.13
C LEU A 178 4.78 7.93 10.15
N GLY A 179 6.04 7.76 9.72
CA GLY A 179 7.23 8.02 10.52
C GLY A 179 7.57 6.88 11.49
N ALA A 180 8.82 6.41 11.47
CA ALA A 180 9.28 5.27 12.26
C ALA A 180 8.26 4.11 12.25
N SER A 181 7.90 3.57 13.41
CA SER A 181 6.88 2.54 13.56
C SER A 181 5.55 3.09 14.11
N TYR A 182 5.30 4.40 13.95
CA TYR A 182 4.10 5.04 14.50
C TYR A 182 2.87 4.83 13.63
N PHE A 183 1.74 4.75 14.31
CA PHE A 183 0.43 4.84 13.69
C PHE A 183 -0.59 5.49 14.62
N ARG A 184 -1.64 6.05 14.01
CA ARG A 184 -2.74 6.73 14.69
C ARG A 184 -4.06 6.29 14.06
N ALA A 185 -5.10 6.27 14.87
CA ALA A 185 -6.48 6.13 14.42
C ALA A 185 -7.32 7.26 15.02
N VAL A 186 -8.47 7.52 14.39
CA VAL A 186 -9.44 8.51 14.86
C VAL A 186 -10.73 7.80 15.28
N ASP A 187 -11.52 8.47 16.10
CA ASP A 187 -12.90 8.10 16.37
C ASP A 187 -13.86 8.83 15.39
N ASP A 188 -15.14 8.86 15.72
CA ASP A 188 -16.16 9.52 14.89
C ASP A 188 -16.02 11.05 14.80
N THR A 189 -15.15 11.67 15.61
CA THR A 189 -14.80 13.09 15.51
C THR A 189 -13.81 13.39 14.39
N TYR A 190 -13.14 12.36 13.84
CA TYR A 190 -12.01 12.47 12.90
C TYR A 190 -10.81 13.24 13.44
N GLN A 191 -10.73 13.44 14.76
CA GLN A 191 -9.59 14.09 15.38
C GLN A 191 -8.51 13.06 15.70
N TYR A 192 -7.28 13.33 15.25
CA TYR A 192 -6.14 12.53 15.68
C TYR A 192 -5.87 12.76 17.17
N GLY A 193 -5.91 11.67 17.93
CA GLY A 193 -5.54 11.61 19.33
C GLY A 193 -4.11 11.06 19.52
N LEU A 194 -4.00 10.06 20.40
CA LEU A 194 -2.74 9.41 20.73
C LEU A 194 -2.15 8.66 19.54
N SER A 195 -0.83 8.49 19.57
CA SER A 195 -0.12 7.58 18.66
C SER A 195 0.21 6.28 19.37
N ALA A 196 0.12 5.18 18.64
CA ALA A 196 0.76 3.93 18.99
C ALA A 196 2.06 3.78 18.20
N ARG A 197 2.91 2.85 18.64
CA ARG A 197 4.14 2.44 17.94
C ARG A 197 4.18 0.92 17.86
N GLY A 198 4.77 0.39 16.78
CA GLY A 198 5.00 -1.05 16.64
C GLY A 198 5.97 -1.59 17.70
N LEU A 199 7.00 -0.79 18.03
CA LEU A 199 7.97 -1.11 19.06
C LEU A 199 8.60 0.18 19.63
N ALA A 200 9.00 0.13 20.89
CA ALA A 200 9.76 1.18 21.55
C ALA A 200 10.94 0.53 22.28
N ILE A 201 12.13 1.11 22.14
CA ILE A 201 13.39 0.56 22.65
C ILE A 201 14.11 1.68 23.41
N ASP A 202 14.58 1.37 24.61
CA ASP A 202 15.34 2.27 25.46
C ASP A 202 14.66 3.62 25.74
N THR A 203 13.32 3.64 25.73
CA THR A 203 12.52 4.83 26.07
C THR A 203 12.72 5.23 27.52
N TYR A 204 12.97 6.52 27.76
CA TYR A 204 13.14 7.08 29.10
C TYR A 204 14.27 6.40 29.90
N THR A 205 15.37 6.09 29.21
CA THR A 205 16.61 5.58 29.81
C THR A 205 17.72 6.63 29.73
N ASP A 206 18.87 6.36 30.34
CA ASP A 206 20.07 7.21 30.22
C ASP A 206 20.75 7.08 28.83
N GLY A 207 20.34 6.11 28.02
CA GLY A 207 20.83 5.87 26.66
C GLY A 207 20.10 6.69 25.58
N GLN A 208 20.50 6.48 24.32
CA GLN A 208 19.76 7.04 23.18
C GLN A 208 18.53 6.17 22.88
N GLU A 209 17.35 6.77 22.85
CA GLU A 209 16.13 6.07 22.41
C GLU A 209 16.30 5.61 20.95
N GLU A 210 16.04 4.33 20.71
CA GLU A 210 16.02 3.77 19.36
C GLU A 210 14.59 3.80 18.82
N PHE A 211 14.44 4.31 17.60
CA PHE A 211 13.16 4.43 16.91
C PHE A 211 13.11 3.46 15.71
N PRO A 212 12.56 2.24 15.88
CA PRO A 212 12.41 1.30 14.78
C PRO A 212 11.49 1.81 13.67
N ASP A 213 11.86 1.56 12.42
CA ASP A 213 11.09 1.96 11.23
C ASP A 213 10.24 0.79 10.70
N PHE A 214 9.01 1.07 10.29
CA PHE A 214 8.37 0.22 9.28
C PHE A 214 8.98 0.50 7.92
N THR A 215 9.47 -0.53 7.24
CA THR A 215 10.22 -0.40 5.96
C THR A 215 9.45 -0.93 4.76
N ALA A 216 8.46 -1.80 4.97
CA ALA A 216 7.59 -2.31 3.92
C ALA A 216 6.21 -2.71 4.45
N PHE A 217 5.18 -2.52 3.63
CA PHE A 217 3.82 -2.94 3.91
C PHE A 217 3.22 -3.79 2.78
N TRP A 218 2.46 -4.83 3.16
CA TRP A 218 1.69 -5.68 2.26
C TRP A 218 0.21 -5.57 2.60
N PHE A 219 -0.60 -5.15 1.64
CA PHE A 219 -2.02 -4.90 1.82
C PHE A 219 -2.83 -6.04 1.21
N ASP A 220 -3.53 -6.81 2.04
CA ASP A 220 -4.55 -7.72 1.52
C ASP A 220 -5.63 -6.89 0.83
N THR A 221 -5.89 -7.18 -0.45
CA THR A 221 -6.86 -6.41 -1.25
C THR A 221 -8.26 -6.54 -0.65
N ALA A 222 -8.87 -5.41 -0.28
CA ALA A 222 -10.22 -5.36 0.26
C ALA A 222 -11.25 -5.75 -0.81
N LYS A 223 -12.25 -6.54 -0.41
CA LYS A 223 -13.36 -6.93 -1.29
C LYS A 223 -14.45 -5.85 -1.30
N PRO A 224 -15.34 -5.86 -2.32
CA PRO A 224 -16.54 -5.04 -2.30
C PRO A 224 -17.31 -5.16 -0.99
N GLY A 225 -17.59 -4.03 -0.33
CA GLY A 225 -18.33 -4.01 0.94
C GLY A 225 -17.49 -4.17 2.20
N ASP A 226 -16.22 -4.56 2.12
CA ASP A 226 -15.39 -4.81 3.30
C ASP A 226 -15.15 -3.52 4.11
N THR A 227 -15.37 -3.58 5.42
CA THR A 227 -15.03 -2.52 6.40
C THR A 227 -13.85 -2.89 7.28
N THR A 228 -13.23 -4.05 7.03
CA THR A 228 -12.05 -4.55 7.74
C THR A 228 -11.03 -4.96 6.69
N PHE A 229 -9.75 -4.70 6.93
CA PHE A 229 -8.69 -5.18 6.06
C PHE A 229 -7.47 -5.62 6.88
N THR A 230 -6.59 -6.38 6.24
CA THR A 230 -5.32 -6.79 6.84
C THR A 230 -4.17 -6.10 6.12
N VAL A 231 -3.22 -5.58 6.90
CA VAL A 231 -1.94 -5.09 6.42
C VAL A 231 -0.81 -5.72 7.22
N TYR A 232 0.21 -6.19 6.54
CA TYR A 232 1.42 -6.73 7.15
C TYR A 232 2.54 -5.71 7.05
N ALA A 233 3.42 -5.67 8.05
CA ALA A 233 4.54 -4.73 8.08
C ALA A 233 5.86 -5.42 8.42
N LEU A 234 6.91 -5.04 7.69
CA LEU A 234 8.29 -5.35 8.06
C LEU A 234 8.85 -4.18 8.88
N LEU A 235 9.43 -4.47 10.04
CA LEU A 235 10.10 -3.52 10.91
C LEU A 235 11.60 -3.81 10.92
N ASP A 236 12.41 -2.77 10.83
CA ASP A 236 13.88 -2.86 10.86
C ASP A 236 14.47 -1.70 11.66
N SER A 237 15.48 -1.99 12.45
CA SER A 237 16.16 -1.03 13.33
C SER A 237 17.57 -1.49 13.65
N ALA A 238 18.35 -0.66 14.34
CA ALA A 238 19.74 -0.98 14.67
C ALA A 238 19.87 -2.29 15.46
N SER A 239 18.91 -2.55 16.35
CA SER A 239 18.96 -3.65 17.30
C SER A 239 17.90 -4.74 17.07
N VAL A 240 16.82 -4.45 16.33
CA VAL A 240 15.66 -5.36 16.20
C VAL A 240 15.07 -5.34 14.79
N THR A 241 14.60 -6.51 14.36
CA THR A 241 13.73 -6.65 13.19
C THR A 241 12.41 -7.28 13.61
N GLY A 242 11.31 -6.96 12.93
CA GLY A 242 9.99 -7.48 13.28
C GLY A 242 9.09 -7.74 12.08
N ALA A 243 8.13 -8.63 12.26
CA ALA A 243 7.06 -8.92 11.30
C ALA A 243 5.71 -8.74 12.00
N TYR A 244 4.88 -7.85 11.46
CA TYR A 244 3.60 -7.48 12.06
C TYR A 244 2.45 -7.87 11.13
N LYS A 245 1.31 -8.22 11.74
CA LYS A 245 0.02 -8.37 11.08
C LYS A 245 -0.99 -7.48 11.80
N PHE A 246 -1.47 -6.44 11.13
CA PHE A 246 -2.53 -5.58 11.61
C PHE A 246 -3.84 -6.00 10.94
N VAL A 247 -4.86 -6.28 11.76
CA VAL A 247 -6.25 -6.44 11.30
C VAL A 247 -6.98 -5.18 11.75
N ILE A 248 -7.37 -4.34 10.79
CA ILE A 248 -7.89 -3.01 11.05
C ILE A 248 -9.39 -3.03 10.80
N HIS A 249 -10.15 -2.82 11.87
CA HIS A 249 -11.59 -2.73 11.91
C HIS A 249 -12.00 -1.26 11.80
N CYS A 250 -12.69 -0.88 10.72
CA CYS A 250 -13.13 0.51 10.51
C CYS A 250 -14.63 0.70 10.77
N GLU A 251 -15.34 -0.33 11.18
CA GLU A 251 -16.72 -0.25 11.68
C GLU A 251 -16.86 0.68 12.89
N LYS A 252 -18.08 1.18 13.12
CA LYS A 252 -18.35 1.93 14.36
C LYS A 252 -18.32 0.94 15.53
N SER A 253 -17.58 1.30 16.58
CA SER A 253 -17.68 0.65 17.90
C SER A 253 -19.05 0.85 18.53
#